data_AF-A0A5C6Z716-F1
#
_entry.id   AF-A0A5C6Z716-F1
#
_cell.length_a   1.000
_cell.length_b   1.000
_cell.length_c   1.000
_cell.angle_alpha   90.00
_cell.angle_beta   90.00
_cell.angle_gamma   90.00
#
_symmetry.space_group_name_H-M   'P 1'
#
loop_
_entity.id
_entity.type
_entity.pdbx_description
1 polymer ?
#
loop_
_entity_poly.entity_id
_entity_poly.type
_entity_poly.pdbx_seq_one_letter_code
_entity_poly.pdbx_strand_id
1 'polypeptide(L)'
;MLLSALRQFLTLLLSLLLAAALLAAWGLLIEPRWVAAREVRVAVPDWQGPPGLKVAVASDWHIAHEFRHVMTMARAQAVVDAINAAAPDVVLLPGDFIHGRGEDGTTPEQIAAILGRLRARHGVYAVLGNHDWWTDGPRFTRALRAVGIRVLLNEAVPLPGTAVWVVGVGDRMSGHSDPRRAVRGLPRG
;
A
#
# COMPACT_ATOMS: atom_id res chain seq x y z
N MET A 1 10.98 40.30 -42.99
CA MET A 1 9.86 40.25 -42.01
C MET A 1 9.15 38.90 -41.98
N LEU A 2 8.78 38.30 -43.12
CA LEU A 2 8.08 36.99 -43.14
C LEU A 2 8.95 35.82 -42.62
N LEU A 3 10.22 35.74 -43.05
CA LEU A 3 11.17 34.70 -42.61
C LEU A 3 11.50 34.76 -41.11
N SER A 4 11.56 35.96 -40.52
CA SER A 4 11.80 36.14 -39.09
C SER A 4 10.58 35.73 -38.25
N ALA A 5 9.36 36.07 -38.71
CA ALA A 5 8.12 35.65 -38.06
C ALA A 5 7.94 34.13 -38.12
N LEU A 6 8.24 33.50 -39.27
CA LEU A 6 8.19 32.04 -39.42
C LEU A 6 9.19 31.35 -38.49
N ARG A 7 10.44 31.86 -38.39
CA ARG A 7 11.45 31.33 -37.47
C ARG A 7 11.00 31.43 -36.01
N GLN A 8 10.46 32.58 -35.60
CA GLN A 8 9.93 32.76 -34.24
C GLN A 8 8.77 31.82 -33.94
N PHE A 9 7.82 31.67 -34.88
CA PHE A 9 6.71 30.74 -34.75
C PHE A 9 7.18 29.28 -34.61
N LEU A 10 8.10 28.83 -35.48
CA LEU A 10 8.66 27.47 -35.41
C LEU A 10 9.42 27.22 -34.11
N THR A 11 10.21 28.19 -33.63
CA THR A 11 10.89 28.08 -32.33
C THR A 11 9.88 27.92 -31.19
N LEU A 12 8.81 28.72 -31.18
CA LEU A 12 7.75 28.62 -30.16
C LEU A 12 7.03 27.27 -30.23
N LEU A 13 6.65 26.82 -31.43
CA LEU A 13 5.99 25.53 -31.63
C LEU A 13 6.87 24.37 -31.15
N LEU A 14 8.15 24.35 -31.53
CA LEU A 14 9.10 23.32 -31.08
C LEU A 14 9.31 23.35 -29.57
N SER A 15 9.35 24.54 -28.96
CA SER A 15 9.47 24.70 -27.51
C SER A 15 8.24 24.15 -26.77
N LEU A 16 7.04 24.41 -27.29
CA LEU A 16 5.79 23.88 -26.73
C LEU A 16 5.70 22.36 -26.88
N LEU A 17 6.08 21.82 -28.03
CA LEU A 17 6.12 20.36 -28.26
C LEU A 17 7.12 19.69 -27.33
N LEU A 18 8.30 20.28 -27.13
CA LEU A 18 9.30 19.78 -26.18
C LEU A 18 8.76 19.81 -24.75
N ALA A 19 8.15 20.92 -24.32
CA ALA A 19 7.55 21.03 -22.99
C ALA A 19 6.46 19.96 -22.78
N ALA A 20 5.57 19.75 -23.76
CA ALA A 20 4.55 18.71 -23.71
C ALA A 20 5.15 17.30 -23.64
N ALA A 21 6.20 17.02 -24.42
CA ALA A 21 6.91 15.74 -24.39
C ALA A 21 7.58 15.49 -23.04
N LEU A 22 8.19 16.51 -22.43
CA LEU A 22 8.80 16.40 -21.10
C LEU A 22 7.74 16.17 -20.00
N LEU A 23 6.59 16.85 -20.08
CA LEU A 23 5.47 16.63 -19.15
C LEU A 23 4.89 15.23 -19.30
N ALA A 24 4.73 14.74 -20.54
CA ALA A 24 4.28 13.38 -20.80
C ALA A 24 5.29 12.35 -20.27
N ALA A 25 6.59 12.55 -20.51
CA ALA A 25 7.64 11.70 -19.98
C ALA A 25 7.62 11.69 -18.44
N TRP A 26 7.46 12.86 -17.81
CA TRP A 26 7.33 12.95 -16.35
C TRP A 26 6.11 12.17 -15.84
N GLY A 27 4.92 12.44 -16.39
CA GLY A 27 3.66 11.84 -15.95
C GLY A 27 3.51 10.35 -16.25
N LEU A 28 4.19 9.83 -17.28
CA LEU A 28 4.12 8.41 -17.63
C LEU A 28 5.29 7.60 -17.07
N LEU A 29 6.45 8.23 -16.85
CA LEU A 29 7.67 7.49 -16.50
C LEU A 29 8.15 7.73 -15.07
N ILE A 30 7.99 8.94 -14.54
CA ILE A 30 8.60 9.36 -13.28
C ILE A 30 7.56 9.38 -12.16
N GLU A 31 6.48 10.14 -12.32
CA GLU A 31 5.48 10.34 -11.26
C GLU A 31 4.85 9.02 -10.76
N PRO A 32 4.42 8.08 -11.62
CA PRO A 32 3.90 6.80 -11.14
C PRO A 32 4.98 5.94 -10.47
N ARG A 33 6.26 6.20 -10.77
CA ARG A 33 7.41 5.48 -10.22
C ARG A 33 7.97 6.10 -8.94
N TRP A 34 7.48 7.26 -8.55
CA TRP A 34 7.93 7.96 -7.36
C TRP A 34 7.24 7.42 -6.10
N VAL A 35 7.98 6.68 -5.27
CA VAL A 35 7.50 6.28 -3.93
C VAL A 35 8.05 7.28 -2.92
N ALA A 36 7.19 8.16 -2.41
CA ALA A 36 7.55 9.09 -1.35
C ALA A 36 7.19 8.50 0.02
N ALA A 37 8.19 8.30 0.89
CA ALA A 37 7.92 8.01 2.29
C ALA A 37 7.43 9.30 2.97
N ARG A 38 6.22 9.27 3.52
CA ARG A 38 5.66 10.38 4.29
C ARG A 38 5.67 10.04 5.77
N GLU A 39 6.42 10.80 6.55
CA GLU A 39 6.35 10.73 8.01
C GLU A 39 5.27 11.70 8.52
N VAL A 40 4.34 11.17 9.32
CA VAL A 40 3.33 11.97 10.01
C VAL A 40 3.48 11.71 11.50
N ARG A 41 3.65 12.79 12.28
CA ARG A 41 3.66 12.71 13.75
C ARG A 41 2.25 12.95 14.27
N VAL A 42 1.71 11.97 14.97
CA VAL A 42 0.39 12.04 15.58
C VAL A 42 0.56 12.16 17.09
N ALA A 43 0.08 13.25 17.68
CA ALA A 43 -0.02 13.40 19.12
C ALA A 43 -1.40 12.91 19.57
N VAL A 44 -1.42 11.86 20.39
CA VAL A 44 -2.65 11.33 20.99
C VAL A 44 -2.68 11.77 22.45
N PRO A 45 -3.67 12.59 22.86
CA PRO A 45 -3.87 12.91 24.27
C PRO A 45 -4.00 11.64 25.10
N ASP A 46 -3.41 11.63 26.30
CA ASP A 46 -3.46 10.51 27.25
C ASP A 46 -2.99 9.17 26.64
N TRP A 47 -1.96 9.22 25.78
CA TRP A 47 -1.39 8.03 25.13
C TRP A 47 -0.85 7.03 26.17
N GLN A 48 -1.48 5.85 26.24
CA GLN A 48 -1.09 4.74 27.12
C GLN A 48 -0.24 3.66 26.42
N GLY A 49 0.10 3.87 25.14
CA GLY A 49 0.93 2.94 24.38
C GLY A 49 2.43 3.21 24.52
N PRO A 50 3.26 2.47 23.76
CA PRO A 50 4.71 2.67 23.77
C PRO A 50 5.08 4.11 23.35
N PRO A 51 6.00 4.78 24.06
CA PRO A 51 6.52 6.07 23.62
C PRO A 51 7.13 5.97 22.22
N GLY A 52 6.71 6.86 21.32
CA GLY A 52 7.27 6.92 19.96
C GLY A 52 6.92 5.73 19.06
N LEU A 53 5.81 5.03 19.33
CA LEU A 53 5.35 3.90 18.50
C LEU A 53 5.36 4.23 17.00
N LYS A 54 6.22 3.56 16.24
CA LYS A 54 6.38 3.77 14.80
C LYS A 54 5.53 2.78 14.02
N VAL A 55 4.54 3.30 13.31
CA VAL A 55 3.62 2.49 12.48
C VAL A 55 3.92 2.74 11.01
N ALA A 56 4.24 1.69 10.27
CA ALA A 56 4.26 1.73 8.81
C ALA A 56 2.89 1.32 8.28
N VAL A 57 2.35 2.09 7.33
CA VAL A 57 1.08 1.80 6.66
C VAL A 57 1.34 1.75 5.16
N ALA A 58 0.95 0.66 4.51
CA ALA A 58 1.10 0.49 3.06
C ALA A 58 -0.10 -0.27 2.48
N SER A 59 -0.92 0.41 1.68
CA SER A 59 -2.13 -0.09 1.03
C SER A 59 -2.04 0.01 -0.49
N ASP A 60 -3.05 -0.49 -1.20
CA ASP A 60 -3.29 -0.26 -2.63
C ASP A 60 -2.07 -0.63 -3.48
N TRP A 61 -1.44 -1.74 -3.12
CA TRP A 61 -0.21 -2.17 -3.76
C TRP A 61 -0.44 -2.49 -5.23
N HIS A 62 -1.57 -3.12 -5.56
CA HIS A 62 -1.92 -3.57 -6.91
C HIS A 62 -0.71 -4.22 -7.63
N ILE A 63 -0.13 -5.22 -6.98
CA ILE A 63 1.04 -5.92 -7.48
C ILE A 63 0.62 -6.75 -8.70
N ALA A 64 1.44 -6.65 -9.73
CA ALA A 64 1.30 -7.38 -10.98
C ALA A 64 2.65 -8.01 -11.37
N HIS A 65 2.59 -9.10 -12.11
CA HIS A 65 3.72 -9.78 -12.70
C HIS A 65 4.20 -9.05 -13.97
N GLU A 66 3.28 -8.50 -14.77
CA GLU A 66 3.66 -7.90 -16.06
C GLU A 66 4.41 -6.58 -15.88
N PHE A 67 5.53 -6.45 -16.62
CA PHE A 67 6.43 -5.29 -16.57
C PHE A 67 5.79 -3.96 -16.99
N ARG A 68 4.64 -4.00 -17.68
CA ARG A 68 3.90 -2.80 -18.09
C ARG A 68 3.20 -2.12 -16.92
N HIS A 69 2.93 -2.85 -15.84
CA HIS A 69 2.33 -2.29 -14.65
C HIS A 69 3.37 -1.54 -13.80
N VAL A 70 2.88 -0.50 -13.12
CA VAL A 70 3.71 0.39 -12.33
C VAL A 70 4.27 -0.32 -11.09
N MET A 71 3.47 -1.18 -10.45
CA MET A 71 3.88 -2.00 -9.31
C MET A 71 4.17 -3.43 -9.74
N THR A 72 5.41 -3.66 -10.20
CA THR A 72 5.91 -5.01 -10.46
C THR A 72 6.29 -5.73 -9.17
N MET A 73 6.42 -7.05 -9.23
CA MET A 73 6.97 -7.88 -8.14
C MET A 73 8.31 -7.34 -7.59
N ALA A 74 9.23 -6.95 -8.47
CA ALA A 74 10.53 -6.41 -8.08
C ALA A 74 10.40 -5.06 -7.35
N ARG A 75 9.46 -4.21 -7.78
CA ARG A 75 9.20 -2.94 -7.11
C ARG A 75 8.54 -3.15 -5.75
N ALA A 76 7.58 -4.07 -5.64
CA ALA A 76 6.98 -4.44 -4.38
C ALA A 76 8.06 -4.92 -3.39
N GLN A 77 9.04 -5.70 -3.86
CA GLN A 77 10.19 -6.10 -3.05
C GLN A 77 11.01 -4.90 -2.55
N ALA A 78 11.31 -3.93 -3.43
CA ALA A 78 12.03 -2.72 -3.05
C ALA A 78 11.26 -1.87 -2.01
N VAL A 79 9.93 -1.81 -2.12
CA VAL A 79 9.07 -1.14 -1.13
C VAL A 79 9.12 -1.86 0.21
N VAL A 80 9.05 -3.20 0.23
CA VAL A 80 9.22 -4.00 1.46
C VAL A 80 10.59 -3.74 2.10
N ASP A 81 11.66 -3.68 1.31
CA ASP A 81 13.00 -3.40 1.81
C ASP A 81 13.10 -1.98 2.39
N ALA A 82 12.45 -0.98 1.76
CA ALA A 82 12.37 0.38 2.29
C ALA A 82 11.56 0.48 3.59
N ILE A 83 10.44 -0.24 3.70
CA ILE A 83 9.64 -0.31 4.94
C ILE A 83 10.48 -0.93 6.06
N ASN A 84 11.19 -2.03 5.78
CA ASN A 84 12.06 -2.68 6.75
C ASN A 84 13.21 -1.77 7.20
N ALA A 85 13.81 -1.01 6.28
CA ALA A 85 14.87 -0.04 6.58
C ALA A 85 14.37 1.10 7.49
N ALA A 86 13.08 1.43 7.43
CA ALA A 86 12.47 2.38 8.36
C ALA A 86 12.29 1.82 9.78
N ALA A 87 12.53 0.52 10.01
CA ALA A 87 12.45 -0.15 11.31
C ALA A 87 11.15 0.15 12.09
N PRO A 88 9.96 -0.13 11.52
CA PRO A 88 8.70 0.10 12.20
C PRO A 88 8.49 -0.88 13.36
N ASP A 89 7.76 -0.41 14.37
CA ASP A 89 7.29 -1.26 15.47
C ASP A 89 6.11 -2.13 15.02
N VAL A 90 5.27 -1.61 14.13
CA VAL A 90 4.08 -2.29 13.57
C VAL A 90 3.98 -1.99 12.08
N VAL A 91 3.62 -2.99 11.26
CA VAL A 91 3.22 -2.77 9.87
C VAL A 91 1.73 -3.08 9.70
N LEU A 92 1.00 -2.13 9.12
CA LEU A 92 -0.41 -2.27 8.77
C LEU A 92 -0.55 -2.28 7.24
N LEU A 93 -1.31 -3.26 6.75
CA LEU A 93 -1.55 -3.52 5.33
C LEU A 93 -3.05 -3.42 5.01
N PRO A 94 -3.56 -2.24 4.63
CA PRO A 94 -4.98 -1.98 4.39
C PRO A 94 -5.51 -2.48 3.03
N GLY A 95 -5.12 -3.68 2.61
CA GLY A 95 -5.70 -4.34 1.43
C GLY A 95 -5.26 -3.81 0.05
N ASP A 96 -5.92 -4.36 -0.97
CA ASP A 96 -5.70 -4.14 -2.40
C ASP A 96 -4.27 -4.50 -2.83
N PHE A 97 -3.91 -5.75 -2.54
CA PHE A 97 -2.59 -6.30 -2.81
C PHE A 97 -2.39 -6.68 -4.26
N ILE A 98 -3.44 -7.13 -4.95
CA ILE A 98 -3.39 -7.61 -6.33
C ILE A 98 -3.91 -6.58 -7.33
N HIS A 99 -3.28 -6.52 -8.50
CA HIS A 99 -3.80 -5.75 -9.63
C HIS A 99 -4.99 -6.49 -10.27
N GLY A 100 -6.07 -5.76 -10.56
CA GLY A 100 -7.26 -6.34 -11.21
C GLY A 100 -7.82 -7.51 -10.40
N ARG A 101 -7.92 -8.68 -11.03
CA ARG A 101 -8.28 -9.96 -10.41
C ARG A 101 -7.23 -11.04 -10.66
N GLY A 102 -5.97 -10.63 -10.88
CA GLY A 102 -4.86 -11.54 -11.22
C GLY A 102 -4.93 -12.08 -12.65
N GLU A 103 -5.53 -11.32 -13.59
CA GLU A 103 -5.66 -11.71 -15.00
C GLU A 103 -4.29 -11.91 -15.68
N ASP A 104 -3.23 -11.33 -15.11
CA ASP A 104 -1.86 -11.45 -15.57
C ASP A 104 -1.12 -12.70 -15.05
N GLY A 105 -1.83 -13.58 -14.34
CA GLY A 105 -1.29 -14.79 -13.73
C GLY A 105 -0.68 -14.59 -12.35
N THR A 106 -0.71 -13.37 -11.80
CA THR A 106 -0.28 -13.08 -10.43
C THR A 106 -1.13 -13.87 -9.43
N THR A 107 -0.48 -14.57 -8.50
CA THR A 107 -1.18 -15.34 -7.46
C THR A 107 -1.07 -14.70 -6.07
N PRO A 108 -2.04 -14.96 -5.17
CA PRO A 108 -1.95 -14.54 -3.79
C PRO A 108 -0.68 -15.03 -3.07
N GLU A 109 -0.18 -16.21 -3.41
CA GLU A 109 1.03 -16.79 -2.81
C GLU A 109 2.30 -16.05 -3.23
N GLN A 110 2.40 -15.61 -4.49
CA GLN A 110 3.53 -14.80 -4.96
C GLN A 110 3.58 -13.45 -4.22
N ILE A 111 2.41 -12.81 -4.08
CA ILE A 111 2.29 -11.56 -3.33
C ILE A 111 2.62 -11.79 -1.85
N ALA A 112 2.05 -12.82 -1.23
CA ALA A 112 2.33 -13.16 0.15
C ALA A 112 3.83 -13.46 0.38
N ALA A 113 4.51 -14.12 -0.56
CA ALA A 113 5.96 -14.37 -0.46
C ALA A 113 6.78 -13.08 -0.36
N ILE A 114 6.38 -12.02 -1.08
CA ILE A 114 7.02 -10.70 -1.00
C ILE A 114 6.68 -10.03 0.32
N LEU A 115 5.39 -9.93 0.66
CA LEU A 115 4.93 -9.24 1.86
C LEU A 115 5.37 -9.94 3.15
N GLY A 116 5.55 -11.26 3.13
CA GLY A 116 6.06 -12.04 4.25
C GLY A 116 7.49 -11.69 4.68
N ARG A 117 8.22 -10.92 3.86
CA ARG A 117 9.53 -10.38 4.23
C ARG A 117 9.45 -9.11 5.08
N LEU A 118 8.28 -8.54 5.29
CA LEU A 118 8.08 -7.40 6.20
C LEU A 118 8.44 -7.80 7.63
N ARG A 119 9.15 -6.92 8.32
CA ARG A 119 9.64 -7.11 9.68
C ARG A 119 9.17 -5.95 10.54
N ALA A 120 8.52 -6.28 11.65
CA ALA A 120 8.06 -5.33 12.64
C ALA A 120 8.08 -5.99 14.02
N ARG A 121 8.52 -5.24 15.04
CA ARG A 121 8.68 -5.75 16.41
C ARG A 121 7.40 -6.38 16.97
N HIS A 122 6.27 -5.75 16.73
CA HIS A 122 4.96 -6.18 17.20
C HIS A 122 4.12 -6.85 16.11
N GLY A 123 4.71 -7.13 14.94
CA GLY A 123 4.10 -7.91 13.87
C GLY A 123 3.50 -7.10 12.72
N VAL A 124 3.01 -7.86 11.74
CA VAL A 124 2.42 -7.36 10.49
C VAL A 124 0.95 -7.77 10.46
N TYR A 125 0.07 -6.80 10.25
CA TYR A 125 -1.38 -6.98 10.28
C TYR A 125 -1.98 -6.54 8.95
N ALA A 126 -2.95 -7.29 8.45
CA ALA A 126 -3.59 -7.01 7.18
C ALA A 126 -5.12 -7.06 7.31
N VAL A 127 -5.78 -6.28 6.47
CA VAL A 127 -7.16 -6.55 6.03
C VAL A 127 -7.12 -6.79 4.53
N LEU A 128 -8.15 -7.44 3.99
CA LEU A 128 -8.29 -7.59 2.54
C LEU A 128 -9.10 -6.43 1.97
N GLY A 129 -8.63 -5.90 0.84
CA GLY A 129 -9.33 -4.91 0.03
C GLY A 129 -10.29 -5.57 -0.96
N ASN A 130 -11.01 -4.77 -1.73
CA ASN A 130 -11.99 -5.28 -2.68
C ASN A 130 -11.35 -6.11 -3.80
N HIS A 131 -10.17 -5.73 -4.30
CA HIS A 131 -9.48 -6.50 -5.35
C HIS A 131 -9.07 -7.89 -4.86
N ASP A 132 -8.65 -7.98 -3.60
CA ASP A 132 -8.29 -9.25 -2.97
C ASP A 132 -9.52 -10.15 -2.81
N TRP A 133 -10.65 -9.58 -2.38
CA TRP A 133 -11.92 -10.28 -2.24
C TRP A 133 -12.51 -10.73 -3.59
N TRP A 134 -12.46 -9.88 -4.61
CA TRP A 134 -12.98 -10.20 -5.95
C TRP A 134 -12.13 -11.24 -6.70
N THR A 135 -10.88 -11.43 -6.29
CA THR A 135 -10.00 -12.49 -6.79
C THR A 135 -10.32 -13.81 -6.09
N ASP A 136 -9.96 -13.94 -4.81
CA ASP A 136 -10.25 -15.10 -3.95
C ASP A 136 -9.82 -14.74 -2.52
N GLY A 137 -10.68 -14.03 -1.80
CA GLY A 137 -10.39 -13.58 -0.43
C GLY A 137 -9.99 -14.69 0.54
N PRO A 138 -10.65 -15.87 0.56
CA PRO A 138 -10.20 -17.01 1.35
C PRO A 138 -8.79 -17.49 1.01
N ARG A 139 -8.42 -17.57 -0.28
CA ARG A 139 -7.04 -17.92 -0.69
C ARG A 139 -6.04 -16.86 -0.30
N PHE A 140 -6.36 -15.58 -0.48
CA PHE A 140 -5.53 -14.47 0.00
C PHE A 140 -5.27 -14.54 1.50
N THR A 141 -6.34 -14.77 2.27
CA THR A 141 -6.25 -14.93 3.72
C THR A 141 -5.31 -16.07 4.09
N ARG A 142 -5.45 -17.24 3.45
CA ARG A 142 -4.56 -18.39 3.69
C ARG A 142 -3.12 -18.08 3.31
N ALA A 143 -2.87 -17.46 2.15
CA ALA A 143 -1.54 -17.14 1.65
C ALA A 143 -0.80 -16.16 2.60
N LEU A 144 -1.45 -15.07 3.00
CA LEU A 144 -0.88 -14.10 3.94
C LEU A 144 -0.62 -14.72 5.32
N ARG A 145 -1.55 -15.53 5.84
CA ARG A 145 -1.34 -16.23 7.12
C ARG A 145 -0.20 -17.23 7.07
N ALA A 146 0.00 -17.92 5.95
CA ALA A 146 1.08 -18.89 5.77
C ALA A 146 2.48 -18.26 5.88
N VAL A 147 2.60 -16.96 5.61
CA VAL A 147 3.86 -16.21 5.74
C VAL A 147 3.94 -15.38 7.03
N GLY A 148 3.05 -15.62 8.00
CA GLY A 148 3.08 -14.98 9.32
C GLY A 148 2.37 -13.62 9.40
N ILE A 149 1.65 -13.18 8.36
CA ILE A 149 0.85 -11.95 8.40
C ILE A 149 -0.49 -12.23 9.07
N ARG A 150 -0.84 -11.43 10.08
CA ARG A 150 -2.11 -11.58 10.79
C ARG A 150 -3.23 -10.86 10.03
N VAL A 151 -4.03 -11.63 9.30
CA VAL A 151 -5.21 -11.12 8.60
C VAL A 151 -6.39 -11.00 9.55
N LEU A 152 -6.87 -9.77 9.70
CA LEU A 152 -8.00 -9.38 10.55
C LEU A 152 -9.26 -9.13 9.71
N LEU A 153 -10.40 -9.66 10.14
CA LEU A 153 -11.70 -9.38 9.52
C LEU A 153 -12.74 -9.03 10.59
N ASN A 154 -13.02 -7.74 10.74
CA ASN A 154 -13.91 -7.18 11.75
C ASN A 154 -13.57 -7.69 13.15
N GLU A 155 -12.29 -7.64 13.48
CA GLU A 155 -11.74 -8.10 14.75
C GLU A 155 -10.66 -7.15 15.27
N ALA A 156 -10.52 -7.12 16.58
CA ALA A 156 -9.50 -6.35 17.27
C ALA A 156 -8.61 -7.27 18.08
N VAL A 157 -7.32 -6.96 18.09
CA VAL A 157 -6.30 -7.78 18.75
C VAL A 157 -5.34 -6.87 19.51
N PRO A 158 -4.93 -7.21 20.74
CA PRO A 158 -4.01 -6.38 21.49
C PRO A 158 -2.64 -6.41 20.81
N LEU A 159 -1.98 -5.27 20.77
CA LEU A 159 -0.60 -5.17 20.37
C LEU A 159 0.26 -5.71 21.54
N PRO A 160 1.06 -6.78 21.32
CA PRO A 160 1.67 -7.53 22.42
C PRO A 160 2.46 -6.67 23.41
N GLY A 161 2.13 -6.79 24.70
CA GLY A 161 2.82 -6.08 25.79
C GLY A 161 2.47 -4.59 25.92
N THR A 162 1.35 -4.15 25.32
CA THR A 162 0.93 -2.74 25.34
C THR A 162 -0.56 -2.59 25.63
N ALA A 163 -1.00 -1.37 25.94
CA ALA A 163 -2.43 -1.01 26.03
C ALA A 163 -3.07 -0.73 24.66
N VAL A 164 -2.32 -0.84 23.56
CA VAL A 164 -2.76 -0.51 22.21
C VAL A 164 -3.43 -1.72 21.57
N TRP A 165 -4.45 -1.47 20.76
CA TRP A 165 -5.15 -2.49 19.99
C TRP A 165 -5.02 -2.21 18.49
N VAL A 166 -4.86 -3.27 17.71
CA VAL A 166 -4.96 -3.24 16.25
C VAL A 166 -6.37 -3.71 15.89
N VAL A 167 -7.11 -2.85 15.19
CA VAL A 167 -8.49 -3.13 14.77
C VAL A 167 -8.52 -3.27 13.25
N GLY A 168 -8.89 -4.45 12.77
CA GLY A 168 -9.12 -4.71 11.36
C GLY A 168 -10.60 -4.60 11.02
N VAL A 169 -10.95 -3.62 10.17
CA VAL A 169 -12.30 -3.48 9.62
C VAL A 169 -12.27 -4.00 8.18
N GLY A 170 -13.19 -4.90 7.83
CA GLY A 170 -13.28 -5.43 6.47
C GLY A 170 -13.67 -4.35 5.47
N ASP A 171 -13.31 -4.57 4.20
CA ASP A 171 -13.62 -3.65 3.12
C ASP A 171 -15.13 -3.50 2.90
N ARG A 172 -15.57 -2.25 2.70
CA ARG A 172 -16.96 -1.89 2.49
C ARG A 172 -17.44 -2.21 1.07
N MET A 173 -16.57 -2.04 0.08
CA MET A 173 -16.97 -2.17 -1.33
C MET A 173 -17.31 -3.62 -1.70
N SER A 174 -16.59 -4.57 -1.13
CA SER A 174 -16.83 -6.01 -1.23
C SER A 174 -17.87 -6.55 -0.25
N GLY A 175 -18.46 -5.71 0.61
CA GLY A 175 -19.51 -6.10 1.55
C GLY A 175 -19.02 -6.80 2.82
N HIS A 176 -17.73 -6.71 3.14
CA HIS A 176 -17.12 -7.37 4.30
C HIS A 176 -16.96 -6.47 5.52
N SER A 177 -17.44 -5.23 5.48
CA SER A 177 -17.27 -4.25 6.56
C SER A 177 -18.29 -4.43 7.69
N ASP A 178 -17.81 -4.60 8.92
CA ASP A 178 -18.59 -4.52 10.15
C ASP A 178 -17.77 -3.84 11.27
N PRO A 179 -17.73 -2.49 11.30
CA PRO A 179 -16.98 -1.76 12.33
C PRO A 179 -17.51 -2.01 13.73
N ARG A 180 -18.83 -2.23 13.89
CA ARG A 180 -19.45 -2.47 15.21
C ARG A 180 -18.96 -3.78 15.80
N ARG A 181 -18.82 -4.82 14.98
CA ARG A 181 -18.21 -6.08 15.40
C ARG A 181 -16.73 -5.90 15.69
N ALA A 182 -15.99 -5.15 14.86
CA ALA A 182 -14.56 -4.95 15.02
C ALA A 182 -14.17 -4.38 16.39
N VAL A 183 -14.98 -3.47 16.94
CA VAL A 183 -14.69 -2.81 18.23
C VAL A 183 -15.42 -3.40 19.45
N ARG A 184 -16.28 -4.41 19.26
CA ARG A 184 -17.25 -4.87 20.28
C ARG A 184 -16.60 -5.32 21.59
N GLY A 185 -15.39 -5.87 21.53
CA GLY A 185 -14.65 -6.42 22.68
C GLY A 185 -13.55 -5.51 23.21
N LEU A 186 -13.43 -4.28 22.73
CA LEU A 186 -12.41 -3.37 23.21
C LEU A 186 -12.70 -2.93 24.66
N PRO A 187 -11.66 -2.84 25.52
CA PRO A 187 -11.81 -2.24 26.83
C PRO A 187 -12.41 -0.83 26.72
N ARG A 188 -13.27 -0.46 27.67
CA ARG A 188 -13.70 0.93 27.80
C ARG A 188 -12.50 1.73 28.32
N GLY A 189 -12.01 2.65 27.49
CA GLY A 189 -11.02 3.67 27.82
C GLY A 189 -11.62 5.04 27.61
#